data_AF-A0A526PT64-F1
#
_entry.id   AF-A0A526PT64-F1
#
_cell.length_a   1.000
_cell.length_b   1.000
_cell.length_c   1.000
_cell.angle_alpha   90.00
_cell.angle_beta   90.00
_cell.angle_gamma   90.00
#
_symmetry.space_group_name_H-M   'P 1'
#
loop_
_entity.id
_entity.type
_entity.pdbx_description
1 polymer ?
#
loop_
_entity_poly.entity_id
_entity_poly.type
_entity_poly.pdbx_seq_one_letter_code
_entity_poly.pdbx_strand_id
1 'polypeptide(L)' 'LSVLNERERRIFEARRLADEPLTLEELSAEFDISRERVRQIEVRAFEKVQDAVKAAAKRQTQALRTIEAQPAA' A
#
# COMPACT_ATOMS: atom_id res chain seq x y z
N LEU A 1 -2.57 -6.29 -3.18
CA LEU A 1 -2.23 -4.86 -3.37
C LEU A 1 -2.99 -4.22 -4.56
N SER A 2 -4.27 -4.55 -4.77
CA SER A 2 -5.05 -4.07 -5.94
C SER A 2 -5.28 -2.56 -6.01
N VAL A 3 -5.06 -1.85 -4.89
CA VAL A 3 -5.13 -0.38 -4.82
C VAL A 3 -3.94 0.32 -5.50
N LEU A 4 -2.86 -0.41 -5.76
CA LEU A 4 -1.66 0.08 -6.44
C LEU A 4 -1.70 -0.31 -7.91
N ASN A 5 -1.27 0.60 -8.78
CA ASN A 5 -0.94 0.23 -10.15
C ASN A 5 0.36 -0.62 -10.18
N GLU A 6 0.68 -1.19 -11.34
CA GLU A 6 1.83 -2.09 -11.50
C GLU A 6 3.16 -1.46 -11.05
N ARG A 7 3.41 -0.21 -11.47
CA ARG A 7 4.64 0.52 -11.13
C ARG A 7 4.74 0.85 -9.64
N GLU A 8 3.64 1.35 -9.06
CA GLU A 8 3.53 1.63 -7.62
C GLU A 8 3.74 0.36 -6.80
N ARG A 9 3.12 -0.74 -7.23
CA ARG A 9 3.26 -2.05 -6.59
C ARG A 9 4.70 -2.54 -6.62
N ARG A 10 5.33 -2.53 -7.80
CA ARG A 10 6.72 -2.99 -7.96
C ARG A 10 7.68 -2.20 -7.07
N ILE A 11 7.56 -0.87 -7.04
CA ILE A 11 8.40 -0.02 -6.16
C ILE A 11 8.10 -0.29 -4.68
N PHE A 12 6.82 -0.44 -4.31
CA PHE A 12 6.43 -0.69 -2.92
C PHE A 12 6.93 -2.05 -2.43
N GLU A 13 6.73 -3.11 -3.21
CA GLU A 13 7.21 -4.45 -2.89
C GLU A 13 8.73 -4.47 -2.76
N ALA A 14 9.45 -3.94 -3.75
CA ALA A 14 10.91 -3.92 -3.78
C ALA A 14 11.54 -3.13 -2.61
N ARG A 15 10.89 -2.08 -2.11
CA ARG A 15 11.46 -1.22 -1.05
C ARG A 15 10.97 -1.51 0.36
N ARG A 16 9.80 -2.15 0.52
CA ARG A 16 9.15 -2.31 1.83
C ARG A 16 8.84 -3.75 2.20
N LEU A 17 8.69 -4.64 1.22
CA LEU A 17 8.26 -6.03 1.44
C LEU A 17 9.32 -7.06 1.07
N ALA A 18 10.39 -6.65 0.37
CA ALA A 18 11.53 -7.50 0.07
C ALA A 18 12.44 -7.63 1.30
N ASP A 19 13.00 -8.83 1.50
CA ASP A 19 13.98 -9.10 2.57
C ASP A 19 15.25 -8.23 2.41
N GLU A 20 15.65 -8.00 1.15
CA GLU A 20 16.72 -7.08 0.76
C GLU A 20 16.13 -5.94 -0.07
N PRO A 21 15.84 -4.78 0.55
CA PRO A 21 15.21 -3.67 -0.15
C PRO A 21 16.10 -3.03 -1.21
N LEU A 22 15.59 -2.89 -2.44
CA LEU A 22 16.29 -2.17 -3.51
C LEU A 22 16.39 -0.68 -3.18
N THR A 23 17.49 -0.05 -3.57
CA THR A 23 17.74 1.38 -3.45
C THR A 23 16.92 2.20 -4.46
N LEU A 24 16.81 3.51 -4.23
CA LEU A 24 16.18 4.42 -5.19
C LEU A 24 16.96 4.48 -6.51
N GLU A 25 18.27 4.21 -6.47
CA GLU A 25 19.14 4.23 -7.64
C GLU A 25 18.89 3.02 -8.55
N GLU A 26 18.82 1.82 -7.98
CA GLU A 26 18.50 0.60 -8.74
C GLU A 26 17.12 0.70 -9.41
N LEU A 27 16.12 1.22 -8.68
CA LEU A 27 14.77 1.42 -9.23
C LEU A 27 14.71 2.59 -10.23
N SER A 28 15.58 3.59 -10.08
CA SER A 28 15.68 4.68 -11.05
C SER A 28 16.18 4.17 -12.40
N ALA A 29 17.14 3.24 -12.38
CA ALA A 29 17.65 2.57 -13.57
C ALA A 29 16.62 1.60 -14.16
N GLU A 30 15.92 0.80 -13.33
CA GLU A 30 14.88 -0.14 -13.80
C GLU A 30 13.74 0.56 -14.56
N PHE A 31 13.36 1.75 -14.11
CA PHE A 31 12.19 2.47 -14.63
C PHE A 31 12.50 3.69 -15.51
N ASP A 32 13.79 3.92 -15.81
CA ASP A 32 14.30 5.07 -16.57
C ASP A 32 13.69 6.42 -16.11
N ILE A 33 13.76 6.69 -14.82
CA ILE A 33 13.27 7.93 -14.20
C ILE A 33 14.22 8.40 -13.11
N SER A 34 14.12 9.66 -12.71
CA SER A 34 14.94 10.17 -11.61
C SER A 34 14.65 9.47 -10.27
N ARG A 35 15.66 9.41 -9.40
CA ARG A 35 15.52 8.92 -8.01
C ARG A 35 14.41 9.65 -7.24
N GLU A 36 14.27 10.95 -7.45
CA GLU A 36 13.20 11.73 -6.82
C GLU A 36 11.82 11.29 -7.33
N ARG A 37 11.71 10.96 -8.63
CA ARG A 37 10.45 10.42 -9.16
C ARG A 37 10.10 9.07 -8.55
N VAL A 38 11.09 8.19 -8.34
CA VAL A 38 10.89 6.91 -7.64
C VAL A 38 10.39 7.17 -6.21
N ARG A 39 11.03 8.10 -5.49
CA ARG A 39 10.64 8.49 -4.13
C ARG A 39 9.19 9.01 -4.07
N GLN A 40 8.78 9.87 -5.01
CA GLN A 40 7.40 10.35 -5.10
C GLN A 40 6.41 9.20 -5.29
N ILE A 41 6.74 8.24 -6.17
CA ILE A 41 5.89 7.07 -6.40
C ILE A 41 5.83 6.19 -5.14
N GLU A 42 6.95 5.99 -4.45
CA GLU A 42 7.02 5.22 -3.19
C GLU A 42 6.11 5.83 -2.11
N VAL A 43 6.20 7.15 -1.89
CA VAL A 43 5.37 7.86 -0.90
C VAL A 43 3.89 7.70 -1.25
N ARG A 44 3.51 7.96 -2.50
CA ARG A 44 2.13 7.83 -2.96
C ARG A 44 1.60 6.40 -2.82
N ALA A 45 2.42 5.41 -3.14
CA ALA A 45 2.06 4.00 -2.99
C ALA A 45 1.84 3.65 -1.50
N PHE A 46 2.70 4.15 -0.61
CA PHE A 46 2.55 3.95 0.83
C PHE A 46 1.27 4.58 1.37
N GLU A 47 0.94 5.82 0.97
CA GLU A 47 -0.31 6.49 1.36
C GLU A 47 -1.54 5.68 0.94
N LYS A 48 -1.58 5.20 -0.31
CA LYS A 48 -2.69 4.36 -0.81
C LYS A 48 -2.86 3.08 0.00
N VAL A 49 -1.76 2.40 0.35
CA VAL A 49 -1.81 1.19 1.18
C VAL A 49 -2.28 1.51 2.58
N GLN A 50 -1.78 2.60 3.19
CA GLN A 50 -2.18 3.03 4.52
C GLN A 50 -3.69 3.32 4.57
N ASP A 51 -4.23 4.03 3.59
CA ASP A 51 -5.66 4.36 3.52
C ASP A 51 -6.52 3.12 3.31
N ALA A 52 -6.07 2.18 2.47
CA ALA A 52 -6.76 0.91 2.26
C ALA A 52 -6.82 0.08 3.56
N VAL A 53 -5.74 0.04 4.34
CA VAL A 53 -5.69 -0.65 5.64
C VAL A 53 -6.61 0.03 6.65
N LYS A 54 -6.56 1.36 6.77
CA LYS A 54 -7.47 2.13 7.64
C LYS A 54 -8.94 1.87 7.29
N ALA A 55 -9.28 1.86 6.00
CA ALA A 55 -10.64 1.59 5.53
C ALA A 55 -11.07 0.14 5.79
N ALA A 56 -10.16 -0.83 5.66
CA ALA A 56 -10.43 -2.22 6.01
C ALA A 56 -10.70 -2.39 7.51
N ALA A 57 -9.85 -1.80 8.37
CA ALA A 57 -10.03 -1.83 9.82
C ALA A 57 -11.36 -1.20 10.25
N LYS A 58 -11.73 -0.04 9.71
CA LYS A 58 -13.02 0.61 9.96
C LYS A 58 -14.20 -0.29 9.59
N ARG A 59 -14.15 -0.94 8.42
CA ARG A 59 -15.19 -1.88 7.98
C ARG A 59 -15.31 -3.09 8.90
N GLN A 60 -14.19 -3.63 9.38
CA GLN A 60 -14.19 -4.74 10.34
C GLN A 60 -14.84 -4.33 11.68
N THR A 61 -14.48 -3.16 12.22
CA THR A 61 -15.11 -2.65 13.46
C THR A 61 -16.61 -2.41 13.28
N GLN A 62 -17.03 -1.87 12.13
CA GLN A 62 -18.46 -1.67 11.84
C GLN A 62 -19.22 -3.00 11.73
N ALA A 63 -18.66 -3.99 11.03
CA ALA A 63 -19.28 -5.30 10.89
C ALA A 63 -19.48 -6.00 12.25
N LEU A 64 -18.48 -5.94 13.13
CA LEU A 64 -18.58 -6.47 14.50
C LEU A 64 -19.72 -5.81 15.29
N ARG A 65 -19.83 -4.48 15.23
CA ARG A 65 -20.92 -3.74 15.90
C ARG A 65 -22.31 -4.10 15.36
N THR A 66 -22.43 -4.32 14.05
CA THR A 66 -23.72 -4.70 13.44
C THR A 66 -24.18 -6.09 13.88
N ILE A 67 -23.25 -7.02 14.09
CA ILE A 67 -23.56 -8.37 14.59
C ILE A 67 -24.06 -8.30 16.04
N GLU A 68 -23.40 -7.52 16.90
CA GLU A 68 -23.80 -7.36 18.30
C GLU A 68 -25.16 -6.64 18.47
N ALA A 69 -25.55 -5.81 17.49
CA ALA A 69 -26.78 -5.03 17.53
C ALA A 69 -28.02 -5.75 16.98
N GLN A 70 -27.89 -6.95 16.39
CA GLN A 70 -29.05 -7.78 16.05
C GLN A 70 -29.40 -8.66 17.25
N PRO A 71 -30.49 -8.39 17.99
CA PRO A 71 -30.96 -9.35 18.98
C PRO A 71 -31.40 -10.61 18.23
N ALA A 72 -31.04 -11.77 18.76
CA ALA A 72 -31.53 -13.05 18.27
C ALA A 72 -33.06 -13.00 18.23
N ALA A 73 -33.62 -13.15 17.03
CA ALA A 73 -35.05 -13.29 16.80
C ALA A 73 -35.57 -14.60 17.39
#